data_AF-A0A2M4AYB4-F1
#
_entry.id   AF-A0A2M4AYB4-F1
#
_cell.length_a   1.000
_cell.length_b   1.000
_cell.length_c   1.000
_cell.angle_alpha   90.00
_cell.angle_beta   90.00
_cell.angle_gamma   90.00
#
_symmetry.space_group_name_H-M   'P 1'
#
loop_
_entity.id
_entity.type
_entity.pdbx_description
1 polymer ?
#
loop_
_entity_poly.entity_id
_entity_poly.type
_entity_poly.pdbx_seq_one_letter_code
_entity_poly.pdbx_strand_id
1 'polypeptide(L)'
;MTATLTASVCLLLLLAGIGNFGSDAARSSTKVATQLYHLEWNRVQETDQSWRCWTEGYRPNAANSNKMHETTNGTEAEVRRILGFNQSTTVLFMANSNSDNQNLRTEFTIAPSRMVRLSLDNVGLERLEIGPFAGNENDCRLADLSVPRNRLSEVPQGLDRLTVLRKLDMRHNALVRFPLDRLRKATKLKRLLLAHNQLEAFVTDDQVSFGELQELDLSHNRLKALDSTRWSAPVLASFHVDHNRMLTAIEGWSKTRFPLVRGFDPAGTNNWNQTWLKSVQ
;
A
#
# COMPACT_ATOMS: atom_id res chain seq x y z
N MET A 1 -55.99 34.88 -26.72
CA MET A 1 -54.97 35.79 -27.31
C MET A 1 -53.71 34.97 -27.54
N THR A 2 -53.26 34.97 -28.80
CA THR A 2 -51.97 34.54 -29.39
C THR A 2 -51.51 33.06 -29.33
N ALA A 3 -51.42 32.49 -30.54
CA ALA A 3 -50.85 31.19 -30.95
C ALA A 3 -49.30 31.17 -30.93
N THR A 4 -48.60 30.02 -31.01
CA THR A 4 -48.14 29.41 -32.29
C THR A 4 -47.45 28.04 -32.11
N LEU A 5 -47.57 27.19 -33.13
CA LEU A 5 -46.94 25.87 -33.37
C LEU A 5 -45.46 25.96 -33.81
N THR A 6 -44.70 24.84 -33.70
CA THR A 6 -43.91 24.11 -34.76
C THR A 6 -43.11 22.99 -34.05
N ALA A 7 -43.20 21.68 -34.32
CA ALA A 7 -43.04 20.82 -35.52
C ALA A 7 -41.58 20.42 -35.85
N SER A 8 -41.37 19.08 -35.94
CA SER A 8 -40.36 18.30 -36.72
C SER A 8 -39.32 17.50 -35.92
N VAL A 9 -38.86 16.27 -36.24
CA VAL A 9 -39.28 15.08 -37.04
C VAL A 9 -38.01 14.17 -37.18
N CYS A 10 -38.20 12.87 -37.46
CA CYS A 10 -37.24 11.79 -37.86
C CYS A 10 -36.52 11.06 -36.71
N LEU A 11 -36.70 9.76 -36.43
CA LEU A 11 -36.92 8.52 -37.22
C LEU A 11 -35.76 8.17 -38.17
N LEU A 12 -34.99 7.13 -37.84
CA LEU A 12 -34.62 6.03 -38.76
C LEU A 12 -33.91 4.88 -38.04
N LEU A 13 -34.65 3.76 -37.96
CA LEU A 13 -34.15 2.38 -37.86
C LEU A 13 -33.59 1.94 -39.20
N LEU A 14 -32.53 1.11 -39.21
CA LEU A 14 -32.29 0.17 -40.30
C LEU A 14 -31.49 -1.05 -39.79
N LEU A 15 -32.24 -2.13 -39.55
CA LEU A 15 -31.78 -3.52 -39.60
C LEU A 15 -31.91 -4.00 -41.05
N ALA A 16 -30.87 -4.64 -41.59
CA ALA A 16 -30.95 -5.84 -42.45
C ALA A 16 -29.58 -6.16 -43.08
N GLY A 17 -29.19 -7.44 -43.08
CA GLY A 17 -28.09 -7.92 -43.91
C GLY A 17 -27.48 -9.25 -43.47
N ILE A 18 -28.20 -10.35 -43.68
CA ILE A 18 -27.68 -11.72 -43.63
C ILE A 18 -26.85 -11.98 -44.91
N GLY A 19 -25.68 -12.61 -44.80
CA GLY A 19 -24.89 -13.11 -45.93
C GLY A 19 -23.80 -14.10 -45.48
N ASN A 20 -23.89 -15.32 -46.00
CA ASN A 20 -23.08 -16.51 -45.68
C ASN A 20 -21.95 -16.72 -46.70
N PHE A 21 -21.01 -17.64 -46.39
CA PHE A 21 -19.95 -18.30 -47.21
C PHE A 21 -18.48 -17.83 -47.12
N GLY A 22 -17.59 -18.79 -46.82
CA GLY A 22 -16.37 -19.04 -47.62
C GLY A 22 -14.98 -19.04 -46.95
N SER A 23 -14.56 -20.22 -46.46
CA SER A 23 -13.22 -20.84 -46.43
C SER A 23 -11.89 -20.06 -46.59
N ASP A 24 -10.95 -20.41 -45.69
CA ASP A 24 -9.50 -20.61 -45.86
C ASP A 24 -8.57 -19.49 -46.35
N ALA A 25 -7.72 -18.99 -45.43
CA ALA A 25 -6.28 -18.86 -45.69
C ALA A 25 -5.49 -18.74 -44.37
N ALA A 26 -4.58 -19.69 -44.17
CA ALA A 26 -3.70 -19.85 -43.03
C ALA A 26 -2.83 -18.62 -42.72
N ARG A 27 -2.63 -18.34 -41.43
CA ARG A 27 -1.37 -17.76 -40.91
C ARG A 27 -1.18 -18.04 -39.41
N SER A 28 -0.36 -19.06 -39.15
CA SER A 28 0.62 -19.14 -38.06
C SER A 28 0.14 -18.73 -36.66
N SER A 29 -0.55 -19.63 -35.96
CA SER A 29 -0.74 -19.53 -34.50
C SER A 29 0.51 -20.01 -33.76
N THR A 30 1.49 -19.13 -33.55
CA THR A 30 2.48 -19.34 -32.51
C THR A 30 1.80 -19.02 -31.18
N LYS A 31 1.25 -20.06 -30.52
CA LYS A 31 0.76 -19.96 -29.14
C LYS A 31 1.94 -19.61 -28.23
N VAL A 32 2.17 -18.32 -27.99
CA VAL A 32 2.94 -17.90 -26.82
C VAL A 32 2.02 -18.15 -25.62
N ALA A 33 2.34 -19.19 -24.86
CA ALA A 33 1.71 -19.46 -23.58
C ALA A 33 2.07 -18.31 -22.63
N THR A 34 1.22 -17.28 -22.57
CA THR A 34 1.33 -16.24 -21.55
C THR A 34 1.01 -16.91 -20.22
N GLN A 35 2.05 -17.19 -19.43
CA GLN A 35 1.92 -17.64 -18.05
C GLN A 35 1.10 -16.59 -17.29
N LEU A 36 -0.17 -16.91 -17.08
CA LEU A 36 -1.06 -16.19 -16.18
C LEU A 36 -0.51 -16.37 -14.76
N TYR A 37 0.13 -15.33 -14.22
CA TYR A 37 0.42 -15.24 -12.80
C TYR A 37 -0.92 -15.08 -12.06
N HIS A 38 -1.55 -16.20 -11.75
CA HIS A 38 -2.67 -16.29 -10.83
C HIS A 38 -2.13 -16.00 -9.43
N LEU A 39 -2.37 -14.79 -8.92
CA LEU A 39 -2.16 -14.46 -7.51
C LEU A 39 -3.52 -14.49 -6.81
N GLU A 40 -3.82 -15.62 -6.18
CA GLU A 40 -4.96 -15.80 -5.28
C GLU A 40 -4.78 -14.95 -4.02
N TRP A 41 -5.72 -14.04 -3.75
CA TRP A 41 -5.83 -13.38 -2.45
C TRP A 41 -6.90 -14.06 -1.61
N ASN A 42 -6.48 -14.89 -0.65
CA ASN A 42 -7.38 -15.49 0.34
C ASN A 42 -7.07 -15.00 1.78
N ARG A 43 -8.14 -14.50 2.42
CA ARG A 43 -8.44 -14.30 3.86
C ARG A 43 -7.86 -13.11 4.65
N VAL A 44 -8.73 -12.12 4.92
CA VAL A 44 -9.33 -11.85 6.26
C VAL A 44 -10.79 -11.39 6.07
N GLN A 45 -11.72 -12.00 6.82
CA GLN A 45 -13.17 -11.79 6.78
C GLN A 45 -13.63 -10.47 7.41
N GLU A 46 -14.70 -9.87 6.87
CA GLU A 46 -15.73 -9.12 7.63
C GLU A 46 -17.05 -9.03 6.81
N THR A 47 -17.91 -10.04 7.06
CA THR A 47 -19.37 -10.24 6.81
C THR A 47 -19.97 -10.25 5.38
N ASP A 48 -19.71 -11.35 4.67
CA ASP A 48 -20.54 -12.30 3.87
C ASP A 48 -21.82 -11.99 3.06
N GLN A 49 -22.59 -10.90 3.19
CA GLN A 49 -23.88 -10.85 2.44
C GLN A 49 -23.85 -10.17 1.06
N SER A 50 -22.82 -9.40 0.74
CA SER A 50 -22.72 -8.68 -0.54
C SER A 50 -21.82 -9.34 -1.59
N TRP A 51 -21.27 -10.51 -1.29
CA TRP A 51 -20.29 -11.19 -2.15
C TRP A 51 -20.89 -11.78 -3.44
N ARG A 52 -22.15 -12.24 -3.43
CA ARG A 52 -22.78 -12.82 -4.63
C ARG A 52 -22.96 -11.84 -5.79
N CYS A 53 -22.93 -10.54 -5.51
CA CYS A 53 -23.26 -9.52 -6.51
C CYS A 53 -22.05 -9.18 -7.42
N TRP A 54 -20.81 -9.45 -7.00
CA TRP A 54 -19.62 -9.02 -7.76
C TRP A 54 -19.14 -10.02 -8.82
N THR A 55 -19.42 -11.33 -8.65
CA THR A 55 -19.31 -12.32 -9.73
C THR A 55 -20.30 -12.07 -10.87
N GLU A 56 -21.31 -11.22 -10.64
CA GLU A 56 -22.39 -10.89 -11.57
C GLU A 56 -22.35 -9.43 -12.07
N GLY A 57 -21.24 -8.69 -11.85
CA GLY A 57 -21.05 -7.35 -12.41
C GLY A 57 -21.85 -6.23 -11.72
N TYR A 58 -22.36 -6.45 -10.51
CA TYR A 58 -23.11 -5.44 -9.77
C TYR A 58 -22.19 -4.52 -8.97
N ARG A 59 -22.18 -3.23 -9.32
CA ARG A 59 -21.56 -2.15 -8.54
C ARG A 59 -22.59 -1.54 -7.59
N PRO A 60 -22.44 -1.62 -6.26
CA PRO A 60 -23.29 -0.88 -5.34
C PRO A 60 -23.11 0.63 -5.54
N ASN A 61 -24.19 1.39 -5.41
CA ASN A 61 -24.13 2.85 -5.56
C ASN A 61 -23.26 3.48 -4.45
N ALA A 62 -22.33 4.37 -4.81
CA ALA A 62 -21.33 4.96 -3.91
C ALA A 62 -21.93 5.67 -2.67
N ALA A 63 -23.19 6.08 -2.74
CA ALA A 63 -23.89 6.77 -1.65
C ALA A 63 -24.20 5.89 -0.43
N ASN A 64 -24.20 4.55 -0.57
CA ASN A 64 -24.67 3.64 0.49
C ASN A 64 -23.58 2.75 1.10
N SER A 65 -22.35 2.79 0.57
CA SER A 65 -21.24 1.96 1.04
C SER A 65 -20.09 2.80 1.57
N ASN A 66 -19.71 2.57 2.83
CA ASN A 66 -18.51 3.16 3.44
C ASN A 66 -17.22 2.38 3.08
N LYS A 67 -17.33 1.38 2.21
CA LYS A 67 -16.22 0.54 1.72
C LYS A 67 -16.20 0.59 0.19
N MET A 68 -15.02 0.81 -0.38
CA MET A 68 -14.78 0.83 -1.81
C MET A 68 -13.60 -0.09 -2.14
N HIS A 69 -13.77 -0.97 -3.12
CA HIS A 69 -12.72 -1.80 -3.69
C HIS A 69 -12.73 -1.62 -5.20
N GLU A 70 -11.65 -1.08 -5.76
CA GLU A 70 -11.54 -0.78 -7.19
C GLU A 70 -10.30 -1.45 -7.78
N THR A 71 -10.49 -2.11 -8.91
CA THR A 71 -9.41 -2.60 -9.76
C THR A 71 -9.45 -1.81 -11.06
N THR A 72 -8.42 -1.02 -11.33
CA THR A 72 -8.34 -0.19 -12.55
C THR A 72 -7.34 -0.78 -13.54
N ASN A 73 -7.57 -0.52 -14.84
CA ASN A 73 -6.62 -0.81 -15.91
C ASN A 73 -5.44 0.19 -15.96
N GLY A 74 -5.41 1.14 -15.03
CA GLY A 74 -4.21 1.92 -14.72
C GLY A 74 -4.04 3.19 -15.50
N THR A 75 -5.11 3.81 -15.99
CA THR A 75 -4.99 5.19 -16.50
C THR A 75 -4.89 6.18 -15.34
N GLU A 76 -4.00 7.17 -15.46
CA GLU A 76 -3.78 8.19 -14.42
C GLU A 76 -5.06 8.95 -14.10
N ALA A 77 -5.83 9.27 -15.14
CA ALA A 77 -7.08 9.99 -15.01
C ALA A 77 -8.12 9.19 -14.21
N GLU A 78 -8.16 7.87 -14.35
CA GLU A 78 -9.07 7.03 -13.57
C GLU A 78 -8.63 6.93 -12.12
N VAL A 79 -7.33 6.68 -11.86
CA VAL A 79 -6.77 6.66 -10.50
C VAL A 79 -7.01 8.00 -9.79
N ARG A 80 -6.69 9.12 -10.44
CA ARG A 80 -6.92 10.47 -9.88
C ARG A 80 -8.40 10.75 -9.64
N ARG A 81 -9.30 10.29 -10.53
CA ARG A 81 -10.74 10.44 -10.34
C ARG A 81 -11.21 9.71 -9.09
N ILE A 82 -10.81 8.44 -8.93
CA ILE A 82 -11.24 7.64 -7.77
C ILE A 82 -10.66 8.22 -6.47
N LEU A 83 -9.38 8.60 -6.48
CA LEU A 83 -8.72 9.25 -5.33
C LEU A 83 -9.35 10.60 -4.98
N GLY A 84 -9.72 11.41 -5.97
CA GLY A 84 -10.26 12.75 -5.77
C GLY A 84 -11.73 12.79 -5.35
N PHE A 85 -12.54 11.81 -5.77
CA PHE A 85 -14.00 11.89 -5.63
C PHE A 85 -14.53 11.41 -4.27
N ASN A 86 -13.78 10.61 -3.50
CA ASN A 86 -14.39 9.81 -2.44
C ASN A 86 -13.77 9.95 -1.03
N GLN A 87 -13.68 11.18 -0.54
CA GLN A 87 -13.17 11.50 0.80
C GLN A 87 -14.14 11.11 1.95
N SER A 88 -15.35 10.66 1.65
CA SER A 88 -16.33 10.18 2.65
C SER A 88 -16.17 8.71 3.02
N THR A 89 -15.36 7.95 2.26
CA THR A 89 -15.20 6.50 2.44
C THR A 89 -14.35 6.15 3.66
N THR A 90 -14.83 5.16 4.44
CA THR A 90 -14.11 4.63 5.63
C THR A 90 -13.02 3.65 5.23
N VAL A 91 -13.23 2.87 4.16
CA VAL A 91 -12.26 1.87 3.71
C VAL A 91 -12.11 1.93 2.20
N LEU A 92 -10.91 2.27 1.73
CA LEU A 92 -10.58 2.31 0.30
C LEU A 92 -9.50 1.29 0.00
N PHE A 93 -9.81 0.36 -0.90
CA PHE A 93 -8.84 -0.54 -1.51
C PHE A 93 -8.79 -0.26 -3.01
N MET A 94 -7.60 -0.02 -3.51
CA MET A 94 -7.37 0.10 -4.94
C MET A 94 -6.13 -0.68 -5.34
N ALA A 95 -6.27 -1.44 -6.41
CA ALA A 95 -5.17 -2.15 -7.03
C ALA A 95 -5.16 -1.83 -8.53
N ASN A 96 -3.98 -1.55 -9.07
CA ASN A 96 -3.80 -1.42 -10.51
C ASN A 96 -3.00 -2.62 -11.03
N SER A 97 -3.54 -3.28 -12.05
CA SER A 97 -2.93 -4.47 -12.66
C SER A 97 -1.91 -4.12 -13.75
N ASN A 98 -1.76 -2.85 -14.11
CA ASN A 98 -0.91 -2.45 -15.22
C ASN A 98 0.58 -2.47 -14.81
N SER A 99 1.37 -3.30 -15.48
CA SER A 99 2.82 -3.46 -15.29
C SER A 99 3.61 -2.24 -15.75
N ASP A 100 3.03 -1.45 -16.66
CA ASP A 100 3.74 -0.40 -17.38
C ASP A 100 3.59 0.94 -16.68
N ASN A 101 3.58 0.93 -15.35
CA ASN A 101 3.35 2.02 -14.40
C ASN A 101 4.24 3.27 -14.62
N GLN A 102 5.02 3.33 -15.70
CA GLN A 102 5.97 4.34 -16.14
C GLN A 102 5.42 5.76 -16.21
N ASN A 103 4.10 5.96 -16.36
CA ASN A 103 3.53 7.29 -16.63
C ASN A 103 2.59 7.84 -15.55
N LEU A 104 2.37 7.12 -14.45
CA LEU A 104 1.51 7.61 -13.38
C LEU A 104 2.36 8.38 -12.37
N ARG A 105 2.47 9.70 -12.52
CA ARG A 105 3.01 10.57 -11.45
C ARG A 105 1.88 10.94 -10.51
N THR A 106 1.39 9.94 -9.76
CA THR A 106 0.28 10.18 -8.86
C THR A 106 0.81 10.72 -7.53
N GLU A 107 0.34 11.91 -7.19
CA GLU A 107 0.40 12.44 -5.84
C GLU A 107 -0.98 12.23 -5.21
N PHE A 108 -1.01 11.74 -3.97
CA PHE A 108 -2.25 11.60 -3.22
C PHE A 108 -2.14 12.32 -1.90
N THR A 109 -3.18 13.10 -1.57
CA THR A 109 -3.30 13.76 -0.28
C THR A 109 -4.44 13.13 0.51
N ILE A 110 -4.12 12.54 1.66
CA ILE A 110 -5.11 12.09 2.63
C ILE A 110 -5.68 13.33 3.31
N ALA A 111 -6.89 13.72 2.92
CA ALA A 111 -7.66 14.77 3.58
C ALA A 111 -8.20 14.30 4.94
N PRO A 112 -8.55 15.24 5.86
CA PRO A 112 -9.28 14.90 7.08
C PRO A 112 -10.53 14.10 6.72
N SER A 113 -10.61 12.87 7.19
CA SER A 113 -11.64 11.92 6.74
C SER A 113 -11.95 10.89 7.82
N ARG A 114 -13.08 10.21 7.66
CA ARG A 114 -13.43 9.03 8.46
C ARG A 114 -12.69 7.77 7.98
N MET A 115 -11.68 7.92 7.14
CA MET A 115 -10.93 6.79 6.59
C MET A 115 -10.19 6.06 7.71
N VAL A 116 -10.46 4.77 7.81
CA VAL A 116 -9.86 3.84 8.77
C VAL A 116 -8.85 2.94 8.09
N ARG A 117 -9.07 2.61 6.81
CA ARG A 117 -8.15 1.76 6.04
C ARG A 117 -7.99 2.27 4.62
N LEU A 118 -6.73 2.42 4.21
CA LEU A 118 -6.32 2.79 2.86
C LEU A 118 -5.35 1.74 2.35
N SER A 119 -5.67 1.15 1.19
CA SER A 119 -4.77 0.28 0.47
C SER A 119 -4.64 0.75 -0.97
N LEU A 120 -3.45 1.15 -1.38
CA LEU A 120 -3.12 1.56 -2.74
C LEU A 120 -1.99 0.68 -3.26
N ASP A 121 -2.34 -0.37 -3.99
CA ASP A 121 -1.40 -1.37 -4.48
C ASP A 121 -1.06 -1.13 -5.96
N ASN A 122 0.22 -0.93 -6.25
CA ASN A 122 0.74 -0.75 -7.61
C ASN A 122 0.08 0.40 -8.41
N VAL A 123 -0.39 1.46 -7.74
CA VAL A 123 -1.06 2.58 -8.41
C VAL A 123 -0.10 3.61 -9.01
N GLY A 124 1.20 3.40 -8.89
CA GLY A 124 2.22 4.34 -9.40
C GLY A 124 2.37 5.56 -8.50
N LEU A 125 2.19 5.40 -7.19
CA LEU A 125 2.29 6.53 -6.26
C LEU A 125 3.74 6.96 -6.09
N GLU A 126 4.08 8.19 -6.48
CA GLU A 126 5.42 8.76 -6.28
C GLU A 126 5.49 9.57 -4.99
N ARG A 127 4.38 10.21 -4.61
CA ARG A 127 4.28 11.01 -3.39
C ARG A 127 2.95 10.77 -2.68
N LEU A 128 3.03 10.59 -1.37
CA LEU A 128 1.88 10.53 -0.48
C LEU A 128 2.01 11.63 0.55
N GLU A 129 0.97 12.45 0.68
CA GLU A 129 0.88 13.48 1.70
C GLU A 129 -0.31 13.19 2.61
N ILE A 130 -0.13 13.40 3.91
CA ILE A 130 -1.21 13.40 4.88
C ILE A 130 -1.49 14.86 5.17
N GLY A 131 -2.62 15.34 4.65
CA GLY A 131 -2.97 16.76 4.57
C GLY A 131 -2.96 17.45 5.93
N PRO A 132 -2.82 18.79 5.95
CA PRO A 132 -2.86 19.58 7.18
C PRO A 132 -4.19 19.37 7.91
N PHE A 133 -4.12 18.85 9.13
CA PHE A 133 -5.27 18.80 10.06
C PHE A 133 -5.31 20.11 10.84
N ALA A 134 -6.48 20.71 10.94
CA ALA A 134 -6.66 22.05 11.50
C ALA A 134 -6.55 22.11 13.03
N GLY A 135 -6.37 20.98 13.74
CA GLY A 135 -5.85 21.07 15.10
C GLY A 135 -6.27 20.00 16.11
N ASN A 136 -7.02 18.95 15.74
CA ASN A 136 -7.43 17.96 16.72
C ASN A 136 -6.80 16.58 16.45
N GLU A 137 -6.33 15.91 17.50
CA GLU A 137 -5.68 14.58 17.45
C GLU A 137 -6.59 13.46 16.89
N ASN A 138 -7.86 13.78 16.59
CA ASN A 138 -8.90 12.89 16.09
C ASN A 138 -9.30 13.13 14.62
N ASP A 139 -8.61 14.04 13.91
CA ASP A 139 -8.97 14.42 12.54
C ASP A 139 -8.64 13.34 11.49
N CYS A 140 -7.79 12.35 11.85
CA CYS A 140 -7.47 11.21 11.01
C CYS A 140 -7.61 9.90 11.80
N ARG A 141 -8.52 9.04 11.36
CA ARG A 141 -8.81 7.74 12.00
C ARG A 141 -8.10 6.56 11.32
N LEU A 142 -7.10 6.85 10.50
CA LEU A 142 -6.44 5.87 9.67
C LEU A 142 -5.66 4.88 10.55
N ALA A 143 -6.21 3.69 10.69
CA ALA A 143 -5.62 2.59 11.45
C ALA A 143 -4.72 1.73 10.56
N ASP A 144 -5.05 1.58 9.28
CA ASP A 144 -4.28 0.73 8.36
C ASP A 144 -3.93 1.51 7.09
N LEU A 145 -2.64 1.78 6.89
CA LEU A 145 -2.10 2.39 5.68
C LEU A 145 -1.22 1.39 4.95
N SER A 146 -1.63 1.02 3.74
CA SER A 146 -0.95 0.05 2.90
C SER A 146 -0.73 0.65 1.52
N VAL A 147 0.52 0.90 1.14
CA VAL A 147 0.90 1.44 -0.17
C VAL A 147 2.02 0.62 -0.83
N PRO A 148 1.87 -0.72 -0.92
CA PRO A 148 2.91 -1.57 -1.48
C PRO A 148 3.06 -1.39 -2.99
N ARG A 149 4.23 -1.75 -3.51
CA ARG A 149 4.53 -1.76 -4.96
C ARG A 149 4.32 -0.42 -5.65
N ASN A 150 4.60 0.67 -4.94
CA ASN A 150 4.57 2.02 -5.52
C ASN A 150 6.00 2.52 -5.75
N ARG A 151 6.14 3.83 -5.97
CA ARG A 151 7.42 4.50 -6.30
C ARG A 151 7.79 5.54 -5.26
N LEU A 152 7.33 5.37 -4.03
CA LEU A 152 7.61 6.32 -2.95
C LEU A 152 9.11 6.35 -2.69
N SER A 153 9.73 7.51 -2.89
CA SER A 153 11.14 7.77 -2.58
C SER A 153 11.34 8.34 -1.18
N GLU A 154 10.28 8.93 -0.61
CA GLU A 154 10.27 9.54 0.72
C GLU A 154 9.09 9.06 1.56
N VAL A 155 9.27 9.10 2.89
CA VAL A 155 8.22 8.79 3.85
C VAL A 155 7.13 9.89 3.79
N PRO A 156 5.83 9.52 3.83
CA PRO A 156 4.74 10.49 3.68
C PRO A 156 4.82 11.65 4.68
N GLN A 157 4.67 12.88 4.19
CA GLN A 157 4.58 14.05 5.07
C GLN A 157 3.31 13.95 5.91
N GLY A 158 3.39 14.26 7.21
CA GLY A 158 2.25 14.20 8.13
C GLY A 158 1.97 12.81 8.71
N LEU A 159 2.85 11.83 8.50
CA LEU A 159 2.73 10.49 9.11
C LEU A 159 2.68 10.53 10.64
N ASP A 160 3.30 11.54 11.24
CA ASP A 160 3.28 11.82 12.68
C ASP A 160 1.89 12.15 13.22
N ARG A 161 0.92 12.44 12.34
CA ARG A 161 -0.46 12.73 12.72
C ARG A 161 -1.34 11.48 12.86
N LEU A 162 -0.86 10.32 12.41
CA LEU A 162 -1.64 9.07 12.45
C LEU A 162 -1.54 8.39 13.83
N THR A 163 -2.19 8.98 14.84
CA THR A 163 -2.11 8.55 16.25
C THR A 163 -2.69 7.15 16.50
N VAL A 164 -3.68 6.75 15.71
CA VAL A 164 -4.38 5.46 15.83
C VAL A 164 -3.84 4.38 14.87
N LEU A 165 -2.74 4.66 14.16
CA LEU A 165 -2.15 3.74 13.19
C LEU A 165 -1.74 2.42 13.85
N ARG A 166 -2.18 1.31 13.26
CA ARG A 166 -1.91 -0.08 13.67
C ARG A 166 -1.05 -0.82 12.67
N LYS A 167 -1.21 -0.53 11.38
CA LYS A 167 -0.40 -1.14 10.32
C LYS A 167 0.09 -0.08 9.35
N LEU A 168 1.40 -0.10 9.10
CA LEU A 168 2.03 0.63 8.01
C LEU A 168 2.75 -0.36 7.08
N ASP A 169 2.32 -0.44 5.84
CA ASP A 169 2.93 -1.27 4.80
C ASP A 169 3.37 -0.40 3.62
N MET A 170 4.68 -0.28 3.42
CA MET A 170 5.29 0.46 2.32
C MET A 170 6.33 -0.41 1.60
N ARG A 171 6.10 -1.72 1.55
CA ARG A 171 6.99 -2.66 0.87
C ARG A 171 7.06 -2.41 -0.64
N HIS A 172 8.16 -2.80 -1.28
CA HIS A 172 8.36 -2.62 -2.72
C HIS A 172 8.19 -1.15 -3.15
N ASN A 173 8.88 -0.25 -2.48
CA ASN A 173 8.98 1.16 -2.85
C ASN A 173 10.46 1.53 -3.10
N ALA A 174 10.77 2.81 -3.22
CA ALA A 174 12.12 3.33 -3.46
C ALA A 174 12.65 4.14 -2.26
N LEU A 175 12.20 3.84 -1.04
CA LEU A 175 12.59 4.61 0.16
C LEU A 175 14.09 4.44 0.45
N VAL A 176 14.79 5.55 0.64
CA VAL A 176 16.24 5.56 0.98
C VAL A 176 16.49 5.72 2.49
N ARG A 177 15.57 6.40 3.19
CA ARG A 177 15.67 6.68 4.62
C ARG A 177 14.32 6.57 5.29
N PHE A 178 14.31 6.07 6.53
CA PHE A 178 13.11 6.03 7.35
C PHE A 178 13.35 6.71 8.72
N PRO A 179 12.83 7.94 8.92
CA PRO A 179 12.89 8.63 10.21
C PRO A 179 11.78 8.13 11.15
N LEU A 180 12.16 7.40 12.21
CA LEU A 180 11.23 6.84 13.20
C LEU A 180 10.48 7.90 14.00
N ASP A 181 11.01 9.12 14.11
CA ASP A 181 10.34 10.24 14.79
C ASP A 181 8.96 10.53 14.15
N ARG A 182 8.79 10.20 12.86
CA ARG A 182 7.50 10.29 12.14
C ARG A 182 6.45 9.30 12.65
N LEU A 183 6.83 8.30 13.42
CA LEU A 183 5.93 7.32 14.02
C LEU A 183 5.82 7.46 15.54
N ARG A 184 6.45 8.47 16.15
CA ARG A 184 6.47 8.65 17.61
C ARG A 184 5.08 8.71 18.24
N LYS A 185 4.09 9.29 17.54
CA LYS A 185 2.70 9.39 18.02
C LYS A 185 1.85 8.16 17.70
N ALA A 186 2.31 7.24 16.84
CA ALA A 186 1.60 6.02 16.46
C ALA A 186 1.74 4.93 17.53
N THR A 187 1.25 5.20 18.74
CA THR A 187 1.43 4.33 19.92
C THR A 187 0.75 2.96 19.79
N LYS A 188 -0.18 2.82 18.83
CA LYS A 188 -0.93 1.60 18.54
C LYS A 188 -0.36 0.78 17.39
N LEU A 189 0.82 1.14 16.88
CA LEU A 189 1.43 0.47 15.73
C LEU A 189 1.82 -0.95 16.11
N LYS A 190 1.29 -1.91 15.36
CA LYS A 190 1.52 -3.36 15.52
C LYS A 190 2.42 -3.94 14.44
N ARG A 191 2.38 -3.38 13.22
CA ARG A 191 3.13 -3.89 12.07
C ARG A 191 3.73 -2.75 11.27
N LEU A 192 5.04 -2.81 11.06
CA LEU A 192 5.80 -1.91 10.21
C LEU A 192 6.53 -2.73 9.14
N LEU A 193 6.04 -2.65 7.90
CA LEU A 193 6.54 -3.45 6.78
C LEU A 193 7.22 -2.54 5.75
N LEU A 194 8.54 -2.64 5.66
CA LEU A 194 9.40 -1.80 4.80
C LEU A 194 10.33 -2.64 3.91
N ALA A 195 10.08 -3.94 3.78
CA ALA A 195 10.84 -4.82 2.91
C ALA A 195 10.90 -4.36 1.45
N HIS A 196 11.95 -4.76 0.74
CA HIS A 196 12.17 -4.43 -0.67
C HIS A 196 12.12 -2.92 -0.93
N ASN A 197 12.89 -2.17 -0.15
CA ASN A 197 13.16 -0.75 -0.39
C ASN A 197 14.67 -0.56 -0.66
N GLN A 198 15.14 0.68 -0.61
CA GLN A 198 16.56 1.03 -0.75
C GLN A 198 17.08 1.66 0.55
N LEU A 199 16.53 1.27 1.71
CA LEU A 199 16.82 1.92 2.98
C LEU A 199 18.29 1.75 3.32
N GLU A 200 19.00 2.88 3.42
CA GLU A 200 20.37 2.95 3.93
C GLU A 200 20.39 3.31 5.42
N ALA A 201 19.35 4.00 5.90
CA ALA A 201 19.23 4.49 7.26
C ALA A 201 17.80 4.29 7.83
N PHE A 202 17.74 3.74 9.04
CA PHE A 202 16.55 3.62 9.88
C PHE A 202 16.88 4.25 11.23
N VAL A 203 16.51 5.51 11.41
CA VAL A 203 17.11 6.42 12.41
C VAL A 203 16.07 7.26 13.13
N THR A 204 16.45 7.83 14.27
CA THR A 204 15.62 8.67 15.12
C THR A 204 16.50 9.62 15.91
N ASP A 205 16.10 10.88 16.05
CA ASP A 205 16.81 11.83 16.92
C ASP A 205 16.26 11.77 18.35
N ASP A 206 14.97 11.47 18.52
CA ASP A 206 14.30 11.34 19.82
C ASP A 206 14.30 9.90 20.35
N GLN A 207 13.99 9.74 21.64
CA GLN A 207 13.67 8.41 22.20
C GLN A 207 12.27 7.98 21.74
N VAL A 208 12.18 6.85 21.04
CA VAL A 208 10.92 6.31 20.50
C VAL A 208 10.65 4.91 21.06
N SER A 209 9.49 4.71 21.69
CA SER A 209 9.08 3.41 22.22
C SER A 209 7.85 2.90 21.49
N PHE A 210 7.99 1.76 20.79
CA PHE A 210 6.91 1.09 20.09
C PHE A 210 6.27 0.01 20.97
N GLY A 211 5.42 0.44 21.91
CA GLY A 211 4.84 -0.43 22.94
C GLY A 211 3.96 -1.58 22.43
N GLU A 212 3.38 -1.47 21.23
CA GLU A 212 2.50 -2.50 20.64
C GLU A 212 3.08 -3.16 19.37
N LEU A 213 4.31 -2.82 18.95
CA LEU A 213 4.88 -3.31 17.68
C LEU A 213 5.27 -4.78 17.79
N GLN A 214 4.61 -5.62 16.99
CA GLN A 214 4.76 -7.07 16.98
C GLN A 214 5.60 -7.56 15.79
N GLU A 215 5.55 -6.84 14.67
CA GLU A 215 6.18 -7.22 13.41
C GLU A 215 6.92 -6.02 12.81
N LEU A 216 8.23 -6.18 12.61
CA LEU A 216 9.08 -5.22 11.90
C LEU A 216 9.81 -5.96 10.78
N ASP A 217 9.59 -5.51 9.55
CA ASP A 217 10.23 -6.07 8.38
C ASP A 217 11.06 -5.02 7.64
N LEU A 218 12.38 -5.16 7.77
CA LEU A 218 13.40 -4.36 7.10
C LEU A 218 14.17 -5.21 6.07
N SER A 219 13.66 -6.39 5.70
CA SER A 219 14.34 -7.30 4.78
C SER A 219 14.55 -6.68 3.40
N HIS A 220 15.52 -7.17 2.63
CA HIS A 220 15.78 -6.70 1.26
C HIS A 220 15.94 -5.18 1.14
N ASN A 221 16.86 -4.63 1.94
CA ASN A 221 17.22 -3.21 1.95
C ASN A 221 18.73 -3.03 1.77
N ARG A 222 19.25 -1.81 1.99
CA ARG A 222 20.68 -1.47 1.85
C ARG A 222 21.25 -0.92 3.16
N LEU A 223 20.74 -1.38 4.30
CA LEU A 223 21.15 -0.85 5.60
C LEU A 223 22.64 -1.09 5.81
N LYS A 224 23.36 -0.02 6.13
CA LYS A 224 24.80 -0.06 6.47
C LYS A 224 25.00 -0.22 7.97
N ALA A 225 24.14 0.42 8.75
CA ALA A 225 24.09 0.35 10.19
C ALA A 225 22.62 0.41 10.65
N LEU A 226 22.35 -0.19 11.80
CA LEU A 226 21.07 -0.07 12.48
C LEU A 226 21.35 0.28 13.95
N ASP A 227 21.02 1.50 14.35
CA ASP A 227 21.16 1.96 15.74
C ASP A 227 19.82 1.79 16.47
N SER A 228 19.83 0.99 17.53
CA SER A 228 18.69 0.74 18.41
C SER A 228 18.82 1.36 19.80
N THR A 229 19.83 2.20 20.04
CA THR A 229 20.03 2.90 21.33
C THR A 229 18.90 3.88 21.66
N ARG A 230 18.22 4.40 20.64
CA ARG A 230 17.15 5.41 20.78
C ARG A 230 15.74 4.88 20.56
N TRP A 231 15.58 3.58 20.31
CA TRP A 231 14.25 3.00 20.22
C TRP A 231 14.13 1.65 20.92
N SER A 232 12.89 1.27 21.22
CA SER A 232 12.58 -0.03 21.81
C SER A 232 11.25 -0.54 21.28
N ALA A 233 11.09 -1.86 21.26
CA ALA A 233 9.86 -2.53 20.85
C ALA A 233 9.69 -3.76 21.74
N PRO A 234 9.17 -3.59 22.98
CA PRO A 234 9.19 -4.64 23.99
C PRO A 234 8.37 -5.88 23.63
N VAL A 235 7.39 -5.74 22.74
CA VAL A 235 6.52 -6.84 22.30
C VAL A 235 6.84 -7.33 20.88
N LEU A 236 8.00 -6.94 20.34
CA LEU A 236 8.43 -7.34 18.99
C LEU A 236 8.73 -8.83 18.94
N ALA A 237 7.91 -9.56 18.19
CA ALA A 237 8.01 -11.01 18.06
C ALA A 237 8.65 -11.42 16.73
N SER A 238 8.30 -10.73 15.65
CA SER A 238 8.84 -10.97 14.31
C SER A 238 9.74 -9.80 13.91
N PHE A 239 11.03 -10.07 13.75
CA PHE A 239 12.00 -9.08 13.29
C PHE A 239 12.78 -9.62 12.11
N HIS A 240 12.50 -9.06 10.92
CA HIS A 240 13.16 -9.43 9.68
C HIS A 240 14.13 -8.32 9.29
N VAL A 241 15.40 -8.67 9.13
CA VAL A 241 16.46 -7.73 8.72
C VAL A 241 17.41 -8.37 7.71
N ASP A 242 17.03 -9.53 7.17
CA ASP A 242 17.79 -10.25 6.16
C ASP A 242 17.93 -9.43 4.86
N HIS A 243 18.82 -9.87 3.97
CA HIS A 243 19.09 -9.20 2.69
C HIS A 243 19.47 -7.71 2.81
N ASN A 244 20.21 -7.36 3.86
CA ASN A 244 20.94 -6.10 4.05
C ASN A 244 22.45 -6.37 4.02
N ARG A 245 23.01 -6.59 2.83
CA ARG A 245 24.41 -7.05 2.65
C ARG A 245 25.49 -6.13 3.25
N MET A 246 25.16 -4.87 3.51
CA MET A 246 26.08 -3.91 4.12
C MET A 246 25.97 -3.86 5.65
N LEU A 247 24.93 -4.48 6.24
CA LEU A 247 24.68 -4.46 7.67
C LEU A 247 25.61 -5.45 8.36
N THR A 248 26.39 -4.93 9.31
CA THR A 248 27.40 -5.71 10.04
C THR A 248 27.06 -5.90 11.51
N ALA A 249 26.30 -4.99 12.11
CA ALA A 249 25.88 -5.06 13.50
C ALA A 249 24.63 -4.21 13.73
N ILE A 250 23.91 -4.49 14.81
CA ILE A 250 22.87 -3.63 15.34
C ILE A 250 23.39 -3.04 16.65
N GLU A 251 23.62 -1.74 16.64
CA GLU A 251 24.12 -1.00 17.80
C GLU A 251 22.99 -0.86 18.84
N GLY A 252 23.32 -0.97 20.13
CA GLY A 252 22.34 -0.88 21.21
C GLY A 252 21.41 -2.09 21.34
N TRP A 253 21.66 -3.17 20.59
CA TRP A 253 20.86 -4.39 20.70
C TRP A 253 20.89 -4.95 22.12
N SER A 254 19.72 -5.18 22.70
CA SER A 254 19.59 -5.71 24.06
C SER A 254 18.27 -6.43 24.25
N LYS A 255 18.29 -7.50 25.06
CA LYS A 255 17.08 -8.19 25.55
C LYS A 255 16.16 -7.27 26.36
N THR A 256 16.65 -6.16 26.89
CA THR A 256 15.80 -5.16 27.56
C THR A 256 14.94 -4.36 26.58
N ARG A 257 15.40 -4.18 25.33
CA ARG A 257 14.69 -3.43 24.28
C ARG A 257 13.83 -4.33 23.39
N PHE A 258 14.31 -5.55 23.15
CA PHE A 258 13.70 -6.54 22.26
C PHE A 258 13.64 -7.94 22.95
N PRO A 259 12.92 -8.09 24.08
CA PRO A 259 12.95 -9.31 24.88
C PRO A 259 12.38 -10.53 24.15
N LEU A 260 11.38 -10.31 23.29
CA LEU A 260 10.65 -11.38 22.61
C LEU A 260 11.26 -11.80 21.27
N VAL A 261 12.21 -11.02 20.72
CA VAL A 261 12.87 -11.37 19.47
C VAL A 261 13.76 -12.58 19.70
N ARG A 262 13.48 -13.66 18.96
CA ARG A 262 14.22 -14.92 19.02
C ARG A 262 15.16 -15.00 17.82
N GLY A 263 16.46 -15.16 18.10
CA GLY A 263 17.50 -15.55 17.15
C GLY A 263 17.61 -14.69 15.89
N PHE A 264 18.73 -14.00 15.71
CA PHE A 264 19.10 -13.58 14.35
C PHE A 264 19.55 -14.80 13.58
N ASP A 265 18.98 -15.04 12.41
CA ASP A 265 19.49 -16.09 11.52
C ASP A 265 20.93 -15.74 11.10
N PRO A 266 21.95 -16.47 11.63
CA PRO A 266 23.34 -16.20 11.31
C PRO A 266 23.71 -16.70 9.90
N ALA A 267 22.86 -17.54 9.29
CA ALA A 267 22.97 -17.93 7.89
C ALA A 267 22.33 -16.89 6.94
N GLY A 268 21.74 -15.82 7.50
CA GLY A 268 21.14 -14.74 6.75
C GLY A 268 22.13 -14.02 5.84
N THR A 269 21.62 -13.41 4.78
CA THR A 269 22.38 -12.74 3.72
C THR A 269 22.94 -11.36 4.11
N ASN A 270 23.20 -11.13 5.40
CA ASN A 270 23.84 -9.92 5.91
C ASN A 270 25.32 -10.19 6.17
N ASN A 271 26.14 -9.14 6.19
CA ASN A 271 27.58 -9.28 6.44
C ASN A 271 27.90 -9.14 7.93
N TRP A 272 27.24 -9.94 8.77
CA TRP A 272 27.32 -9.79 10.22
C TRP A 272 28.75 -9.92 10.75
N ASN A 273 29.12 -9.03 11.65
CA ASN A 273 30.35 -9.14 12.42
C ASN A 273 30.26 -10.35 13.35
N GLN A 274 31.24 -11.26 13.28
CA GLN A 274 31.25 -12.50 14.05
C GLN A 274 31.25 -12.25 15.57
N THR A 275 31.91 -11.20 16.05
CA THR A 275 31.90 -10.80 17.46
C THR A 275 30.52 -10.34 17.89
N TRP A 276 29.83 -9.57 17.04
CA TRP A 276 28.47 -9.13 17.30
C TRP A 276 27.48 -10.32 17.33
N LEU A 277 27.56 -11.24 16.36
CA LEU A 277 26.70 -12.44 16.35
C LEU A 277 26.80 -13.26 17.63
N LYS A 278 28.02 -13.48 18.13
CA LYS A 278 28.24 -14.20 19.39
C LYS A 278 27.68 -13.48 20.61
N SER A 279 27.56 -12.15 20.55
CA SER A 279 27.02 -11.35 21.67
C SER A 279 25.50 -11.33 21.73
N VAL A 280 24.82 -11.69 20.63
CA VAL A 280 23.34 -11.60 20.51
C VAL A 280 22.63 -12.96 20.50
N GLN A 281 23.39 -14.07 20.40
CA GLN A 281 22.92 -15.45 20.57
C GLN A 281 22.65 -15.76 22.05
#